data_AF-A0A9Q9ZAP1-F1
#
_entry.id   AF-A0A9Q9ZAP1-F1
#
_cell.length_a   1.000
_cell.length_b   1.000
_cell.length_c   1.000
_cell.angle_alpha   90.00
_cell.angle_beta   90.00
_cell.angle_gamma   90.00
#
_symmetry.space_group_name_H-M   'P 1'
#
loop_
_entity.id
_entity.type
_entity.pdbx_description
1 polymer ?
#
loop_
_entity_poly.entity_id
_entity_poly.type
_entity_poly.pdbx_seq_one_letter_code
_entity_poly.pdbx_strand_id
1 'polypeptide(L)'
;MCKMEYFLLLTISSAIFDQTWCQNYSSSTLRPNNITNPTVVCENMGTLQNGICLCLDDWTGASCSISNFCPGQNLKQFTFPKTVLGQFASSVERCPPETTNAGIPQASALCNKTSHSFDSPNTVDCSLTLDTINADLSGATPEQKQNLAASTQILTSIPERLTPHNITNAAKITNKLLSDQLKTQNMDIAVSAVATISQLLNASHEMYTSVDHDAISELTQTLQNLSLRENSNSLLVQPNVAVQSLKMQTPIQNVQLTSLKGKCVLI
;
A
#
# COMPACT_ATOMS: atom_id res chain seq x y z
N MET A 1 -12.00 13.68 4.01
CA MET A 1 -10.89 14.45 3.40
C MET A 1 -10.07 13.47 2.58
N CYS A 2 -9.91 13.69 1.27
CA CYS A 2 -9.18 12.76 0.40
C CYS A 2 -7.99 13.49 -0.21
N LYS A 3 -6.79 13.23 0.31
CA LYS A 3 -5.54 13.72 -0.25
C LYS A 3 -4.72 12.49 -0.65
N MET A 4 -5.01 11.94 -1.83
CA MET A 4 -4.17 10.90 -2.43
C MET A 4 -3.08 11.57 -3.28
N GLU A 5 -1.87 11.60 -2.73
CA GLU A 5 -0.61 11.73 -3.46
C GLU A 5 -0.04 10.30 -3.56
N TYR A 6 -0.19 9.66 -4.72
CA TYR A 6 0.44 8.36 -4.96
C TYR A 6 1.94 8.57 -5.12
N PHE A 7 2.74 8.01 -4.20
CA PHE A 7 4.18 7.87 -4.41
C PHE A 7 4.44 6.59 -5.20
N LEU A 8 4.80 6.75 -6.49
CA LEU A 8 5.23 5.63 -7.33
C LEU A 8 6.76 5.58 -7.31
N LEU A 9 7.33 4.63 -6.57
CA LEU A 9 8.76 4.34 -6.59
C LEU A 9 9.03 3.27 -7.64
N LEU A 10 9.70 3.67 -8.72
CA LEU A 10 10.21 2.79 -9.75
C LEU A 10 11.72 2.93 -9.80
N THR A 11 12.40 1.80 -9.69
CA THR A 11 13.85 1.71 -9.82
C THR A 11 14.14 0.66 -10.88
N ILE A 12 14.67 1.10 -12.02
CA ILE A 12 15.10 0.21 -13.10
C ILE A 12 16.55 -0.16 -12.81
N SER A 13 16.82 -1.42 -12.46
CA SER A 13 18.19 -1.96 -12.44
C SER A 13 18.57 -2.38 -13.86
N SER A 14 19.42 -1.61 -14.54
CA SER A 14 20.12 -2.10 -15.73
C SER A 14 21.60 -2.25 -15.40
N ALA A 15 22.11 -3.47 -15.57
CA ALA A 15 23.55 -3.67 -15.73
C ALA A 15 23.93 -3.15 -17.12
N ILE A 16 24.86 -2.20 -17.16
CA ILE A 16 25.49 -1.58 -18.34
C ILE A 16 24.70 -0.38 -18.91
N PHE A 17 25.10 0.82 -18.50
CA PHE A 17 24.81 2.08 -19.17
C PHE A 17 26.06 2.49 -19.96
N ASP A 18 25.98 2.51 -21.28
CA ASP A 18 26.91 3.29 -22.11
C ASP A 18 26.21 4.60 -22.48
N GLN A 19 26.87 5.71 -22.18
CA GLN A 19 26.33 7.06 -22.34
C GLN A 19 26.42 7.46 -23.81
N THR A 20 25.31 7.64 -24.50
CA THR A 20 25.14 8.71 -25.50
C THR A 20 23.69 8.78 -26.02
N TRP A 21 23.27 10.00 -26.36
CA TRP A 21 22.06 10.40 -27.11
C TRP A 21 20.78 10.69 -26.32
N CYS A 22 20.67 11.92 -25.82
CA CYS A 22 19.40 12.64 -25.82
C CYS A 22 19.22 13.30 -27.20
N GLN A 23 18.23 12.87 -28.00
CA GLN A 23 17.60 13.75 -29.00
C GLN A 23 16.11 13.41 -29.25
N ASN A 24 15.32 14.49 -29.17
CA ASN A 24 14.05 14.80 -29.84
C ASN A 24 12.96 13.72 -29.92
N TYR A 25 12.00 13.80 -28.98
CA TYR A 25 10.71 13.13 -29.08
C TYR A 25 9.69 14.00 -29.84
N SER A 26 9.29 13.53 -31.01
CA SER A 26 8.06 13.94 -31.69
C SER A 26 6.92 13.07 -31.15
N SER A 27 5.84 13.70 -30.65
CA SER A 27 4.62 13.00 -30.30
C SER A 27 3.94 12.49 -31.57
N SER A 28 3.91 11.17 -31.76
CA SER A 28 3.10 10.52 -32.80
C SER A 28 1.95 9.75 -32.15
N THR A 29 0.74 10.30 -32.21
CA THR A 29 -0.49 9.55 -32.00
C THR A 29 -0.74 8.66 -33.21
N LEU A 30 -0.53 7.35 -33.07
CA LEU A 30 -1.03 6.38 -34.04
C LEU A 30 -2.56 6.32 -33.93
N ARG A 31 -3.25 6.87 -34.95
CA ARG A 31 -4.68 6.64 -35.16
C ARG A 31 -4.91 5.16 -35.50
N PRO A 32 -5.80 4.44 -34.80
CA PRO A 32 -6.20 3.11 -35.25
C PRO A 32 -7.05 3.25 -36.51
N ASN A 33 -6.72 2.45 -37.52
CA ASN A 33 -7.59 2.25 -38.68
C ASN A 33 -8.94 1.67 -38.23
N ASN A 34 -9.97 2.06 -38.97
CA ASN A 34 -11.38 1.74 -38.78
C ASN A 34 -11.62 0.22 -38.60
N ILE A 35 -11.65 -0.22 -37.34
CA ILE A 35 -12.20 -1.50 -36.90
C ILE A 35 -13.43 -1.13 -36.07
N THR A 36 -14.61 -1.62 -36.45
CA THR A 36 -15.81 -1.59 -35.62
C THR A 36 -15.54 -2.40 -34.35
N ASN A 37 -14.90 -1.77 -33.38
CA ASN A 37 -14.68 -2.32 -32.06
C ASN A 37 -16.01 -2.22 -31.30
N PRO A 38 -16.43 -3.26 -30.55
CA PRO A 38 -17.59 -3.13 -29.68
C PRO A 38 -17.33 -1.93 -28.75
N THR A 39 -18.25 -0.97 -28.76
CA THR A 39 -18.19 0.21 -27.91
C THR A 39 -18.07 -0.27 -26.47
N VAL A 40 -16.91 -0.07 -25.84
CA VAL A 40 -16.70 -0.47 -24.44
C VAL A 40 -17.69 0.31 -23.58
N VAL A 41 -18.64 -0.39 -22.96
CA VAL A 41 -19.60 0.19 -22.02
C VAL A 41 -19.05 0.01 -20.62
N CYS A 42 -18.92 1.11 -19.88
CA CYS A 42 -18.51 1.07 -18.49
C CYS A 42 -19.73 0.85 -17.59
N GLU A 43 -19.66 -0.17 -16.75
CA GLU A 43 -20.68 -0.52 -15.76
C GLU A 43 -20.37 0.15 -14.42
N ASN A 44 -21.29 0.06 -13.46
CA ASN A 44 -21.10 0.46 -12.06
C ASN A 44 -20.53 1.88 -11.87
N MET A 45 -21.05 2.83 -12.65
CA MET A 45 -20.62 4.24 -12.65
C MET A 45 -19.17 4.46 -13.09
N GLY A 46 -18.55 3.49 -13.77
CA GLY A 46 -17.26 3.67 -14.42
C GLY A 46 -17.32 4.73 -15.51
N THR A 47 -16.24 5.47 -15.70
CA THR A 47 -16.16 6.55 -16.72
C THR A 47 -15.27 6.14 -17.88
N LEU A 48 -15.79 6.21 -19.11
CA LEU A 48 -15.01 5.93 -20.31
C LEU A 48 -14.06 7.10 -20.60
N GLN A 49 -12.75 6.83 -20.60
CA GLN A 49 -11.72 7.79 -20.95
C GLN A 49 -10.72 7.16 -21.91
N ASN A 50 -10.55 7.75 -23.10
CA ASN A 50 -9.64 7.27 -24.15
C ASN A 50 -9.81 5.77 -24.49
N GLY A 51 -11.04 5.26 -24.45
CA GLY A 51 -11.33 3.85 -24.75
C GLY A 51 -11.11 2.87 -23.60
N ILE A 52 -10.83 3.36 -22.38
CA ILE A 52 -10.64 2.56 -21.16
C ILE A 52 -11.68 2.99 -20.12
N CYS A 53 -12.28 2.03 -19.40
CA CYS A 53 -13.14 2.34 -18.26
C CYS A 53 -12.31 2.63 -17.01
N LEU A 54 -12.51 3.81 -16.42
CA LEU A 54 -12.02 4.13 -15.09
C LEU A 54 -13.06 3.70 -14.06
N CYS A 55 -12.73 2.70 -13.26
CA CYS A 55 -13.62 2.12 -12.26
C CYS A 55 -13.53 2.86 -10.94
N LEU A 56 -14.63 2.85 -10.17
CA LEU A 56 -14.59 3.14 -8.74
C LEU A 56 -13.89 2.00 -8.01
N ASP A 57 -13.38 2.27 -6.80
CA ASP A 57 -12.55 1.32 -6.04
C ASP A 57 -13.22 -0.04 -5.80
N ASP A 58 -14.54 -0.07 -5.68
CA ASP A 58 -15.34 -1.28 -5.50
C ASP A 58 -15.41 -2.18 -6.75
N TRP A 59 -14.89 -1.72 -7.90
CA TRP A 59 -15.03 -2.38 -9.19
C TRP A 59 -13.71 -2.44 -9.96
N THR A 60 -13.54 -3.49 -10.76
CA THR A 60 -12.38 -3.70 -11.61
C THR A 60 -12.77 -4.39 -12.92
N GLY A 61 -11.78 -4.65 -13.78
CA GLY A 61 -11.95 -5.22 -15.11
C GLY A 61 -12.19 -4.17 -16.20
N ALA A 62 -12.12 -4.61 -17.46
CA ALA A 62 -12.17 -3.71 -18.62
C ALA A 62 -13.47 -2.90 -18.74
N SER A 63 -14.58 -3.40 -18.18
CA SER A 63 -15.89 -2.74 -18.15
C SER A 63 -16.37 -2.37 -16.74
N CYS A 64 -15.53 -2.49 -15.70
CA CYS A 64 -15.94 -2.25 -14.30
C CYS A 64 -17.06 -3.17 -13.78
N SER A 65 -17.15 -4.40 -14.29
CA SER A 65 -18.19 -5.37 -13.92
C SER A 65 -17.76 -6.36 -12.82
N ILE A 66 -16.47 -6.40 -12.47
CA ILE A 66 -15.93 -7.33 -11.49
C ILE A 66 -15.84 -6.65 -10.13
N SER A 67 -16.43 -7.24 -9.10
CA SER A 67 -16.33 -6.71 -7.73
C SER A 67 -14.89 -6.75 -7.22
N ASN A 68 -14.45 -5.65 -6.62
CA ASN A 68 -13.09 -5.46 -6.10
C ASN A 68 -13.08 -5.23 -4.58
N PHE A 69 -13.94 -5.92 -3.83
CA PHE A 69 -14.06 -5.76 -2.38
C PHE A 69 -14.41 -7.07 -1.65
N CYS A 70 -14.09 -7.13 -0.37
CA CYS A 70 -14.66 -8.06 0.60
C CYS A 70 -15.93 -7.43 1.21
N PRO A 71 -17.06 -8.16 1.26
CA PRO A 71 -18.28 -7.63 1.86
C PRO A 71 -18.09 -7.42 3.37
N GLY A 72 -18.78 -6.44 3.94
CA GLY A 72 -18.76 -6.23 5.40
C GLY A 72 -19.34 -7.44 6.13
N GLN A 73 -18.66 -7.90 7.18
CA GLN A 73 -19.03 -9.12 7.90
C GLN A 73 -18.52 -9.11 9.34
N ASN A 74 -19.13 -9.98 10.16
CA ASN A 74 -18.60 -10.34 11.48
C ASN A 74 -17.64 -11.52 11.32
N LEU A 75 -16.43 -11.40 11.85
CA LEU A 75 -15.43 -12.46 11.83
C LEU A 75 -14.84 -12.63 13.23
N LYS A 76 -15.04 -13.82 13.81
CA LYS A 76 -14.83 -14.06 15.26
C LYS A 76 -15.68 -13.08 16.07
N GLN A 77 -15.07 -12.31 16.98
CA GLN A 77 -15.75 -11.26 17.76
C GLN A 77 -15.68 -9.86 17.14
N PHE A 78 -15.13 -9.70 15.94
CA PHE A 78 -14.90 -8.38 15.32
C PHE A 78 -15.80 -8.12 14.13
N THR A 79 -16.20 -6.86 13.97
CA THR A 79 -17.01 -6.39 12.84
C THR A 79 -16.12 -5.64 11.86
N PHE A 80 -16.09 -6.06 10.60
CA PHE A 80 -15.31 -5.41 9.54
C PHE A 80 -16.22 -4.77 8.49
N PRO A 81 -15.97 -3.49 8.11
CA PRO A 81 -16.70 -2.85 7.02
C PRO A 81 -16.30 -3.44 5.66
N LYS A 82 -17.13 -3.19 4.65
CA LYS A 82 -16.78 -3.45 3.24
C LYS A 82 -15.43 -2.80 2.92
N THR A 83 -14.50 -3.56 2.35
CA THR A 83 -13.11 -3.12 2.13
C THR A 83 -12.59 -3.60 0.79
N VAL A 84 -11.82 -2.77 0.11
CA VAL A 84 -11.25 -3.04 -1.22
C VAL A 84 -10.21 -4.18 -1.16
N LEU A 85 -10.15 -5.02 -2.19
CA LEU A 85 -9.19 -6.13 -2.26
C LEU A 85 -7.74 -5.63 -2.12
N GLY A 86 -6.98 -6.29 -1.26
CA GLY A 86 -5.60 -5.97 -0.92
C GLY A 86 -5.40 -4.94 0.19
N GLN A 87 -6.48 -4.35 0.71
CA GLN A 87 -6.43 -3.37 1.80
C GLN A 87 -6.79 -4.01 3.14
N PHE A 88 -6.35 -3.39 4.23
CA PHE A 88 -6.74 -3.77 5.58
C PHE A 88 -8.05 -3.08 5.99
N ALA A 89 -8.98 -3.86 6.51
CA ALA A 89 -10.13 -3.35 7.24
C ALA A 89 -9.76 -3.20 8.72
N SER A 90 -10.08 -2.05 9.30
CA SER A 90 -10.07 -1.87 10.75
C SER A 90 -11.38 -2.37 11.35
N SER A 91 -11.31 -3.03 12.50
CA SER A 91 -12.49 -3.44 13.26
C SER A 91 -13.29 -2.23 13.74
N VAL A 92 -14.61 -2.39 13.88
CA VAL A 92 -15.47 -1.40 14.54
C VAL A 92 -15.12 -1.29 16.01
N GLU A 93 -14.80 -2.43 16.64
CA GLU A 93 -14.45 -2.55 18.05
C GLU A 93 -13.15 -1.77 18.34
N ARG A 94 -13.18 -0.95 19.40
CA ARG A 94 -12.09 -0.03 19.74
C ARG A 94 -11.47 -0.37 21.08
N CYS A 95 -10.18 -0.09 21.20
CA CYS A 95 -9.47 -0.14 22.46
C CYS A 95 -10.17 0.74 23.49
N PRO A 96 -10.40 0.22 24.72
CA PRO A 96 -11.23 0.91 25.69
C PRO A 96 -10.50 2.11 26.34
N PRO A 97 -11.26 3.06 26.92
CA PRO A 97 -10.76 4.38 27.34
C PRO A 97 -9.61 4.36 28.36
N GLU A 98 -9.50 3.31 29.16
CA GLU A 98 -8.48 3.10 30.20
C GLU A 98 -7.12 2.66 29.66
N THR A 99 -7.01 2.41 28.35
CA THR A 99 -5.79 1.91 27.72
C THR A 99 -5.02 3.02 27.01
N THR A 100 -3.70 2.84 26.84
CA THR A 100 -2.83 3.78 26.13
C THR A 100 -3.32 4.08 24.71
N ASN A 101 -3.93 3.10 24.05
CA ASN A 101 -4.42 3.22 22.68
C ASN A 101 -5.93 3.37 22.57
N ALA A 102 -6.60 3.93 23.59
CA ALA A 102 -8.03 4.20 23.59
C ALA A 102 -8.54 4.75 22.23
N GLY A 103 -9.59 4.13 21.67
CA GLY A 103 -10.20 4.54 20.40
C GLY A 103 -9.53 4.00 19.11
N ILE A 104 -8.34 3.39 19.19
CA ILE A 104 -7.74 2.66 18.06
C ILE A 104 -8.51 1.34 17.85
N PRO A 105 -8.66 0.83 16.61
CA PRO A 105 -9.26 -0.49 16.36
C PRO A 105 -8.55 -1.59 17.15
N GLN A 106 -9.31 -2.55 17.70
CA GLN A 106 -8.73 -3.71 18.39
C GLN A 106 -8.16 -4.75 17.42
N ALA A 107 -8.65 -4.76 16.18
CA ALA A 107 -8.20 -5.70 15.18
C ALA A 107 -8.13 -5.08 13.78
N SER A 108 -7.36 -5.73 12.91
CA SER A 108 -7.41 -5.53 11.47
C SER A 108 -7.46 -6.86 10.74
N ALA A 109 -8.04 -6.86 9.54
CA ALA A 109 -8.07 -8.03 8.66
C ALA A 109 -7.75 -7.61 7.22
N LEU A 110 -6.87 -8.35 6.57
CA LEU A 110 -6.56 -8.14 5.16
C LEU A 110 -7.73 -8.63 4.31
N CYS A 111 -8.25 -7.79 3.42
CA CYS A 111 -9.16 -8.23 2.38
C CYS A 111 -8.35 -8.92 1.27
N ASN A 112 -8.39 -10.25 1.22
CA ASN A 112 -7.47 -11.03 0.41
C ASN A 112 -7.84 -11.01 -1.08
N LYS A 113 -6.88 -10.66 -1.94
CA LYS A 113 -7.06 -10.56 -3.40
C LYS A 113 -7.41 -11.88 -4.08
N THR A 114 -6.99 -13.00 -3.51
CA THR A 114 -7.17 -14.33 -4.11
C THR A 114 -8.48 -14.98 -3.66
N SER A 115 -8.77 -14.95 -2.36
CA SER A 115 -9.98 -15.58 -1.81
C SER A 115 -11.21 -14.67 -1.88
N HIS A 116 -11.03 -13.37 -2.12
CA HIS A 116 -12.11 -12.37 -2.07
C HIS A 116 -12.84 -12.34 -0.71
N SER A 117 -12.11 -12.68 0.35
CA SER A 117 -12.61 -12.74 1.72
C SER A 117 -11.59 -12.14 2.69
N PHE A 118 -12.04 -11.80 3.90
CA PHE A 118 -11.12 -11.38 4.95
C PHE A 118 -10.28 -12.55 5.45
N ASP A 119 -8.98 -12.33 5.55
CA ASP A 119 -8.06 -13.23 6.25
C ASP A 119 -8.37 -13.25 7.77
N SER A 120 -7.72 -14.18 8.48
CA SER A 120 -7.84 -14.22 9.95
C SER A 120 -7.47 -12.87 10.58
N PRO A 121 -8.30 -12.31 11.47
CA PRO A 121 -8.02 -11.03 12.09
C PRO A 121 -6.74 -11.06 12.92
N ASN A 122 -5.92 -10.03 12.77
CA ASN A 122 -4.84 -9.69 13.68
C ASN A 122 -5.39 -8.79 14.78
N THR A 123 -5.03 -9.07 16.03
CA THR A 123 -5.45 -8.28 17.19
C THR A 123 -4.27 -7.53 17.78
N VAL A 124 -4.53 -6.33 18.29
CA VAL A 124 -3.52 -5.56 19.03
C VAL A 124 -3.78 -5.64 20.53
N ASP A 125 -2.72 -5.71 21.33
CA ASP A 125 -2.82 -5.38 22.74
C ASP A 125 -2.98 -3.86 22.88
N CYS A 126 -4.10 -3.42 23.45
CA CYS A 126 -4.42 -2.00 23.60
C CYS A 126 -3.43 -1.23 24.50
N SER A 127 -2.55 -1.92 25.23
CA SER A 127 -1.47 -1.31 26.01
C SER A 127 -0.14 -1.25 25.28
N LEU A 128 0.01 -1.94 24.14
CA LEU A 128 1.24 -2.01 23.37
C LEU A 128 1.57 -0.66 22.71
N THR A 129 2.83 -0.25 22.75
CA THR A 129 3.28 1.02 22.16
C THR A 129 4.25 0.78 21.01
N LEU A 130 4.35 1.76 20.10
CA LEU A 130 5.37 1.72 19.04
C LEU A 130 6.80 1.70 19.62
N ASP A 131 7.05 2.35 20.75
CA ASP A 131 8.36 2.28 21.43
C ASP A 131 8.70 0.84 21.86
N THR A 132 7.75 0.13 22.49
CA THR A 132 7.91 -1.28 22.88
C THR A 132 8.16 -2.16 21.65
N ILE A 133 7.37 -1.99 20.59
CA ILE A 133 7.56 -2.75 19.34
C ILE A 133 8.95 -2.53 18.77
N ASN A 134 9.40 -1.27 18.70
CA ASN A 134 10.69 -0.92 18.12
C ASN A 134 11.86 -1.57 18.89
N ALA A 135 11.76 -1.62 20.21
CA ALA A 135 12.73 -2.29 21.08
C ALA A 135 12.75 -3.82 20.85
N ASP A 136 11.58 -4.46 20.77
CA ASP A 136 11.46 -5.92 20.70
C ASP A 136 11.86 -6.51 19.34
N LEU A 137 11.82 -5.73 18.27
CA LEU A 137 12.07 -6.20 16.90
C LEU A 137 13.44 -6.86 16.69
N SER A 138 14.49 -6.47 17.43
CA SER A 138 15.85 -7.02 17.22
C SER A 138 15.96 -8.49 17.59
N GLY A 139 15.21 -8.93 18.62
CA GLY A 139 15.25 -10.31 19.14
C GLY A 139 14.09 -11.18 18.67
N ALA A 140 13.14 -10.61 17.92
CA ALA A 140 11.92 -11.28 17.54
C ALA A 140 12.13 -12.39 16.50
N THR A 141 11.43 -13.52 16.68
CA THR A 141 11.29 -14.59 15.67
C THR A 141 10.48 -14.10 14.46
N PRO A 142 10.49 -14.80 13.31
CA PRO A 142 9.68 -14.42 12.16
C PRO A 142 8.17 -14.28 12.46
N GLU A 143 7.61 -15.17 13.28
CA GLU A 143 6.20 -15.12 13.71
C GLU A 143 5.93 -13.91 14.62
N GLN A 144 6.84 -13.64 15.56
CA GLN A 144 6.74 -12.44 16.39
C GLN A 144 6.84 -11.16 15.54
N LYS A 145 7.73 -11.12 14.54
CA LYS A 145 7.82 -9.98 13.61
C LYS A 145 6.55 -9.77 12.80
N GLN A 146 5.86 -10.84 12.41
CA GLN A 146 4.55 -10.75 11.77
C GLN A 146 3.50 -10.12 12.70
N ASN A 147 3.43 -10.57 13.95
CA ASN A 147 2.53 -10.00 14.95
C ASN A 147 2.84 -8.52 15.27
N LEU A 148 4.14 -8.17 15.36
CA LEU A 148 4.60 -6.81 15.58
C LEU A 148 4.31 -5.91 14.37
N ALA A 149 4.46 -6.43 13.14
CA ALA A 149 4.10 -5.72 11.92
C ALA A 149 2.60 -5.42 11.85
N ALA A 150 1.76 -6.42 12.15
CA ALA A 150 0.31 -6.24 12.20
C ALA A 150 -0.11 -5.26 13.32
N SER A 151 0.49 -5.37 14.51
CA SER A 151 0.25 -4.45 15.61
C SER A 151 0.62 -3.02 15.25
N THR A 152 1.77 -2.83 14.59
CA THR A 152 2.20 -1.52 14.10
C THR A 152 1.17 -0.95 13.13
N GLN A 153 0.74 -1.73 12.14
CA GLN A 153 -0.27 -1.35 11.16
C GLN A 153 -1.61 -0.95 11.81
N ILE A 154 -2.02 -1.61 12.89
CA ILE A 154 -3.22 -1.26 13.66
C ILE A 154 -3.00 0.05 14.43
N LEU A 155 -1.87 0.19 15.13
CA LEU A 155 -1.56 1.39 15.91
C LEU A 155 -1.45 2.66 15.05
N THR A 156 -1.07 2.52 13.78
CA THR A 156 -1.00 3.63 12.81
C THR A 156 -2.27 3.84 11.98
N SER A 157 -3.36 3.11 12.27
CA SER A 157 -4.58 3.11 11.45
C SER A 157 -5.45 4.37 11.50
N ILE A 158 -5.16 5.33 12.40
CA ILE A 158 -5.83 6.63 12.46
C ILE A 158 -4.79 7.74 12.25
N PRO A 159 -4.50 8.12 10.98
CA PRO A 159 -3.43 9.06 10.65
C PRO A 159 -3.58 10.43 11.30
N GLU A 160 -4.82 10.87 11.57
CA GLU A 160 -5.12 12.15 12.23
C GLU A 160 -4.68 12.19 13.70
N ARG A 161 -4.42 11.03 14.30
CA ARG A 161 -3.96 10.89 15.70
C ARG A 161 -2.46 10.65 15.80
N LEU A 162 -1.74 10.54 14.69
CA LEU A 162 -0.30 10.30 14.70
C LEU A 162 0.47 11.55 15.12
N THR A 163 1.33 11.39 16.12
CA THR A 163 2.29 12.42 16.54
C THR A 163 3.62 12.27 15.79
N PRO A 164 4.51 13.28 15.79
CA PRO A 164 5.84 13.15 15.21
C PRO A 164 6.62 11.96 15.79
N HIS A 165 6.48 11.71 17.10
CA HIS A 165 7.08 10.56 17.79
C HIS A 165 6.55 9.22 17.27
N ASN A 166 5.23 9.11 17.08
CA ASN A 166 4.64 7.90 16.49
C ASN A 166 5.10 7.67 15.06
N ILE A 167 5.17 8.72 14.25
CA ILE A 167 5.65 8.65 12.86
C ILE A 167 7.10 8.16 12.81
N THR A 168 7.97 8.75 13.62
CA THR A 168 9.38 8.34 13.71
C THR A 168 9.53 6.88 14.11
N ASN A 169 8.84 6.42 15.16
CA ASN A 169 8.93 5.03 15.59
C ASN A 169 8.33 4.06 14.56
N ALA A 170 7.16 4.38 14.00
CA ALA A 170 6.56 3.58 12.94
C ALA A 170 7.47 3.48 11.72
N ALA A 171 8.17 4.56 11.34
CA ALA A 171 9.14 4.55 10.26
C ALA A 171 10.33 3.62 10.56
N LYS A 172 10.91 3.69 11.76
CA LYS A 172 12.01 2.81 12.20
C LYS A 172 11.62 1.33 12.21
N ILE A 173 10.45 1.03 12.78
CA ILE A 173 9.87 -0.32 12.81
C ILE A 173 9.70 -0.86 11.40
N THR A 174 9.06 -0.08 10.54
CA THR A 174 8.78 -0.46 9.15
C THR A 174 10.07 -0.66 8.37
N ASN A 175 11.04 0.25 8.53
CA ASN A 175 12.35 0.15 7.90
C ASN A 175 13.04 -1.17 8.24
N LYS A 176 13.04 -1.56 9.52
CA LYS A 176 13.64 -2.81 9.99
C LYS A 176 12.91 -4.04 9.47
N LEU A 177 11.58 -4.06 9.53
CA LEU A 177 10.75 -5.14 9.00
C LEU A 177 10.99 -5.37 7.50
N LEU A 178 11.02 -4.29 6.70
CA LEU A 178 11.27 -4.38 5.27
C LEU A 178 12.72 -4.74 4.95
N SER A 179 13.69 -4.22 5.71
CA SER A 179 15.10 -4.58 5.57
C SER A 179 15.33 -6.08 5.80
N ASP A 180 14.65 -6.67 6.78
CA ASP A 180 14.65 -8.12 6.99
C ASP A 180 14.02 -8.85 5.80
N GLN A 181 12.93 -8.31 5.24
CA GLN A 181 12.30 -8.87 4.05
C GLN A 181 13.19 -8.84 2.81
N LEU A 182 14.21 -7.98 2.70
CA LEU A 182 15.18 -8.06 1.59
C LEU A 182 15.89 -9.42 1.53
N LYS A 183 15.96 -10.15 2.66
CA LYS A 183 16.60 -11.46 2.78
C LYS A 183 15.60 -12.63 2.80
N THR A 184 14.31 -12.37 3.02
CA THR A 184 13.28 -13.39 3.21
C THR A 184 12.13 -13.26 2.20
N GLN A 185 11.27 -14.29 2.09
CA GLN A 185 10.09 -14.28 1.20
C GLN A 185 8.77 -14.19 1.97
N ASN A 186 8.75 -13.65 3.20
CA ASN A 186 7.50 -13.52 3.97
C ASN A 186 6.73 -12.27 3.51
N MET A 187 5.76 -12.50 2.61
CA MET A 187 4.94 -11.45 2.04
C MET A 187 4.00 -10.79 3.05
N ASP A 188 3.60 -11.47 4.12
CA ASP A 188 2.64 -10.93 5.11
C ASP A 188 3.23 -9.77 5.91
N ILE A 189 4.52 -9.87 6.25
CA ILE A 189 5.28 -8.79 6.89
C ILE A 189 5.37 -7.59 5.94
N ALA A 190 5.68 -7.83 4.66
CA ALA A 190 5.79 -6.77 3.66
C ALA A 190 4.44 -6.07 3.42
N VAL A 191 3.34 -6.81 3.35
CA VAL A 191 1.99 -6.26 3.17
C VAL A 191 1.62 -5.35 4.35
N SER A 192 1.84 -5.80 5.58
CA SER A 192 1.57 -5.00 6.79
C SER A 192 2.46 -3.75 6.86
N ALA A 193 3.75 -3.91 6.56
CA ALA A 193 4.70 -2.80 6.55
C ALA A 193 4.36 -1.74 5.48
N VAL A 194 4.02 -2.15 4.25
CA VAL A 194 3.61 -1.20 3.19
C VAL A 194 2.28 -0.53 3.53
N ALA A 195 1.36 -1.21 4.23
CA ALA A 195 0.15 -0.59 4.75
C ALA A 195 0.46 0.49 5.81
N THR A 196 1.41 0.23 6.71
CA THR A 196 1.92 1.25 7.65
C THR A 196 2.45 2.47 6.90
N ILE A 197 3.24 2.29 5.85
CA ILE A 197 3.76 3.40 5.02
C ILE A 197 2.61 4.20 4.41
N SER A 198 1.60 3.52 3.86
CA SER A 198 0.42 4.18 3.32
C SER A 198 -0.31 5.03 4.35
N GLN A 199 -0.37 4.58 5.61
CA GLN A 199 -0.98 5.32 6.71
C GLN A 199 -0.13 6.52 7.13
N LEU A 200 1.21 6.36 7.18
CA LEU A 200 2.13 7.48 7.42
C LEU A 200 1.96 8.56 6.35
N LEU A 201 1.92 8.18 5.07
CA LEU A 201 1.71 9.12 3.95
C LEU A 201 0.35 9.86 4.03
N ASN A 202 -0.61 9.38 4.81
CA ASN A 202 -1.89 10.06 5.04
C ASN A 202 -1.90 10.95 6.30
N ALA A 203 -0.83 10.94 7.09
CA ALA A 203 -0.73 11.80 8.28
C ALA A 203 -0.62 13.28 7.87
N SER A 204 -1.00 14.17 8.78
CA SER A 204 -0.93 15.61 8.52
C SER A 204 0.52 16.04 8.23
N HIS A 205 0.72 16.87 7.19
CA HIS A 205 2.03 17.44 6.86
C HIS A 205 2.66 18.18 8.05
N GLU A 206 1.85 18.78 8.93
CA GLU A 206 2.33 19.49 10.12
C GLU A 206 3.06 18.55 11.09
N MET A 207 2.68 17.27 11.13
CA MET A 207 3.33 16.29 12.00
C MET A 207 4.74 15.94 11.54
N TYR A 208 5.11 16.26 10.29
CA TYR A 208 6.43 16.01 9.71
C TYR A 208 7.45 17.12 9.97
N THR A 209 7.09 18.23 10.62
CA THR A 209 8.05 19.32 10.91
C THR A 209 9.05 18.96 12.01
N SER A 210 8.77 17.94 12.80
CA SER A 210 9.56 17.54 13.97
C SER A 210 9.80 16.04 14.04
N VAL A 211 9.64 15.34 12.91
CA VAL A 211 10.05 13.93 12.81
C VAL A 211 11.56 13.82 12.69
N ASP A 212 12.09 12.70 13.15
CA ASP A 212 13.41 12.23 12.78
C ASP A 212 13.48 12.00 11.26
N HIS A 213 14.09 12.93 10.53
CA HIS A 213 14.21 12.87 9.08
C HIS A 213 15.13 11.74 8.60
N ASP A 214 16.08 11.30 9.43
CA ASP A 214 16.95 10.17 9.09
C ASP A 214 16.12 8.89 9.04
N ALA A 215 15.19 8.69 9.99
CA ALA A 215 14.27 7.55 9.97
C ALA A 215 13.40 7.50 8.69
N ILE A 216 12.95 8.65 8.19
CA ILE A 216 12.18 8.74 6.95
C ILE A 216 13.06 8.49 5.71
N SER A 217 14.27 9.04 5.71
CA SER A 217 15.25 8.84 4.64
C SER A 217 15.64 7.36 4.51
N GLU A 218 15.95 6.70 5.64
CA GLU A 218 16.27 5.28 5.68
C GLU A 218 15.11 4.41 5.18
N LEU A 219 13.87 4.69 5.63
CA LEU A 219 12.70 3.97 5.15
C LEU A 219 12.51 4.13 3.63
N THR A 220 12.76 5.34 3.12
CA THR A 220 12.69 5.62 1.68
C THR A 220 13.73 4.82 0.90
N GLN A 221 14.97 4.74 1.40
CA GLN A 221 16.03 3.93 0.80
C GLN A 221 15.69 2.44 0.84
N THR A 222 15.13 1.96 1.95
CA THR A 222 14.70 0.56 2.07
C THR A 222 13.57 0.21 1.10
N LEU A 223 12.62 1.12 0.90
CA LEU A 223 11.60 0.96 -0.15
C LEU A 223 12.20 0.90 -1.56
N GLN A 224 13.18 1.76 -1.87
CA GLN A 224 13.91 1.71 -3.14
C GLN A 224 14.65 0.38 -3.33
N ASN A 225 15.29 -0.12 -2.27
CA ASN A 225 15.96 -1.42 -2.32
C ASN A 225 14.95 -2.58 -2.50
N LEU A 226 13.77 -2.46 -1.91
CA LEU A 226 12.69 -3.44 -2.09
C LEU A 226 12.18 -3.45 -3.54
N SER A 227 12.05 -2.29 -4.19
CA SER A 227 11.67 -2.21 -5.61
C SER A 227 12.76 -2.69 -6.57
N LEU A 228 14.01 -2.75 -6.14
CA LEU A 228 15.14 -3.31 -6.91
C LEU A 228 15.26 -4.84 -6.81
N ARG A 229 14.46 -5.48 -5.96
CA ARG A 229 14.60 -6.91 -5.68
C ARG A 229 14.25 -7.76 -6.91
N GLU A 230 15.21 -8.57 -7.35
CA GLU A 230 15.15 -9.33 -8.60
C GLU A 230 14.11 -10.48 -8.66
N ASN A 231 13.53 -10.87 -7.52
CA ASN A 231 12.64 -12.04 -7.40
C ASN A 231 11.19 -11.66 -7.04
N SER A 232 10.79 -10.42 -7.30
CA SER A 232 9.52 -9.87 -6.83
C SER A 232 8.65 -9.39 -7.98
N ASN A 233 7.98 -10.30 -8.69
CA ASN A 233 6.80 -9.94 -9.50
C ASN A 233 5.60 -9.52 -8.61
N SER A 234 5.81 -9.38 -7.30
CA SER A 234 4.80 -9.03 -6.31
C SER A 234 4.52 -7.53 -6.34
N LEU A 235 3.40 -7.17 -6.95
CA LEU A 235 2.81 -5.85 -6.85
C LEU A 235 2.14 -5.68 -5.47
N LEU A 236 2.68 -4.79 -4.64
CA LEU A 236 2.07 -4.35 -3.39
C LEU A 236 1.37 -3.01 -3.63
N VAL A 237 0.07 -2.94 -3.36
CA VAL A 237 -0.73 -1.72 -3.54
C VAL A 237 -1.46 -1.44 -2.24
N GLN A 238 -1.29 -0.21 -1.76
CA GLN A 238 -2.02 0.38 -0.64
C GLN A 238 -2.52 1.77 -1.08
N PRO A 239 -3.49 2.39 -0.37
CA PRO A 239 -4.13 3.63 -0.82
C PRO A 239 -3.19 4.76 -1.26
N ASN A 240 -2.03 4.94 -0.60
CA ASN A 240 -1.11 6.04 -0.87
C ASN A 240 0.26 5.60 -1.42
N VAL A 241 0.47 4.29 -1.63
CA VAL A 241 1.75 3.77 -2.11
C VAL A 241 1.57 2.49 -2.92
N ALA A 242 2.31 2.39 -4.03
CA ALA A 242 2.41 1.17 -4.81
C ALA A 242 3.89 0.83 -5.01
N VAL A 243 4.24 -0.44 -4.79
CA VAL A 243 5.59 -0.97 -4.96
C VAL A 243 5.54 -2.12 -5.95
N GLN A 244 6.31 -1.99 -7.03
CA GLN A 244 6.42 -3.00 -8.07
C GLN A 244 7.88 -3.14 -8.49
N SER A 245 8.36 -4.38 -8.59
CA SER A 245 9.62 -4.70 -9.25
C SER A 245 9.32 -5.36 -10.59
N LEU A 246 10.08 -4.98 -11.62
CA LEU A 246 9.98 -5.52 -12.97
C LEU A 246 11.36 -6.04 -13.38
N LYS A 247 11.49 -7.37 -13.48
CA LYS A 247 12.68 -7.99 -14.05
C LYS A 247 12.43 -8.31 -15.51
N MET A 248 13.29 -7.80 -16.39
CA MET A 248 13.21 -8.05 -17.83
C MET A 248 14.42 -8.83 -18.31
N GLN A 249 14.18 -9.75 -19.25
CA GLN A 249 15.22 -10.64 -19.79
C GLN A 249 15.98 -10.00 -20.97
N THR A 250 15.49 -8.89 -21.50
CA THR A 250 16.08 -8.17 -22.64
C THR A 250 16.25 -6.68 -22.32
N PRO A 251 17.23 -6.00 -22.93
CA PRO A 251 17.40 -4.56 -22.79
C PRO A 251 16.13 -3.82 -23.21
N ILE A 252 15.64 -2.94 -22.33
CA ILE A 252 14.43 -2.16 -22.60
C ILE A 252 14.82 -0.90 -23.36
N GLN A 253 14.17 -0.66 -24.50
CA GLN A 253 14.34 0.61 -25.23
C GLN A 253 13.47 1.72 -24.63
N ASN A 254 12.23 1.42 -24.20
CA ASN A 254 11.32 2.38 -23.56
C ASN A 254 10.41 1.67 -22.55
N VAL A 255 10.15 2.32 -21.40
CA VAL A 255 9.11 1.92 -20.43
C VAL A 255 8.06 3.02 -20.41
N GLN A 256 6.79 2.67 -20.61
CA GLN A 256 5.66 3.59 -20.41
C GLN A 256 4.87 3.16 -19.19
N LEU A 257 4.64 4.10 -18.28
CA LEU A 257 3.87 3.91 -17.07
C LEU A 257 2.68 4.85 -17.11
N THR A 258 1.52 4.33 -16.77
CA THR A 258 0.29 5.11 -16.74
C THR A 258 -0.27 5.02 -15.33
N SER A 259 -0.33 6.17 -14.65
CA SER A 259 -1.09 6.33 -13.41
C SER A 259 -2.39 7.04 -13.74
N LEU A 260 -3.51 6.47 -13.29
CA LEU A 260 -4.84 7.03 -13.49
C LEU A 260 -5.39 7.41 -12.12
N LYS A 261 -5.75 8.68 -11.96
CA LYS A 261 -6.40 9.16 -10.74
C LYS A 261 -7.91 9.02 -10.90
N GLY A 262 -8.53 8.16 -10.08
CA GLY A 262 -9.98 8.09 -9.97
C GLY A 262 -10.56 9.40 -9.44
N LYS A 263 -11.76 9.76 -9.89
CA LYS A 263 -12.53 10.87 -9.30
C LYS A 263 -13.28 10.36 -8.08
N CYS A 264 -13.06 10.97 -6.91
CA CYS A 264 -13.96 10.78 -5.77
C CYS A 264 -15.32 11.40 -6.10
N VAL A 265 -16.38 10.60 -6.12
CA VAL A 265 -17.75 11.09 -6.09
C VAL A 265 -18.15 11.15 -4.61
N LEU A 266 -18.34 12.35 -4.07
CA LEU A 266 -19.00 12.52 -2.78
C LEU A 266 -20.47 12.14 -2.99
N ILE A 267 -20.91 11.06 -2.34
CA ILE A 267 -22.32 10.65 -2.28
C ILE A 267 -22.95 11.31 -1.05
#